data_AF-A0A3B0TGR9-F1
#
_entry.id   AF-A0A3B0TGR9-F1
#
_cell.length_a   1.000
_cell.length_b   1.000
_cell.length_c   1.000
_cell.angle_alpha   90.00
_cell.angle_beta   90.00
_cell.angle_gamma   90.00
#
_symmetry.space_group_name_H-M   'P 1'
#
loop_
_entity.id
_entity.type
_entity.pdbx_description
1 polymer ?
#
loop_
_entity_poly.entity_id
_entity_poly.type
_entity_poly.pdbx_seq_one_letter_code
_entity_poly.pdbx_strand_id
1 'polypeptide(L)'
;MEFNDLIWDEDTKKNFDQMIEKVPGPMKGFASGKVLGVIATAVEEENLDLVGEKELVDGFFKATPFGFHGPMKGDFESLGIDYVQYGHS
;
A
#
# COMPACT_ATOMS: atom_id res chain seq x y z
N MET A 1 -16.62 1.47 -6.06
CA MET A 1 -15.98 2.35 -5.07
C MET A 1 -15.02 3.27 -5.79
N GLU A 2 -15.11 4.60 -5.59
CA GLU A 2 -14.03 5.50 -6.00
C GLU A 2 -12.97 5.50 -4.89
N PHE A 3 -11.68 5.70 -5.18
CA PHE A 3 -10.62 5.70 -4.15
C PHE A 3 -10.82 6.77 -3.06
N ASN A 4 -11.66 7.76 -3.34
CA ASN A 4 -12.04 8.82 -2.42
C ASN A 4 -12.91 8.33 -1.25
N ASP A 5 -13.47 7.13 -1.33
CA ASP A 5 -14.35 6.55 -0.30
C ASP A 5 -13.57 5.76 0.76
N LEU A 6 -12.26 5.55 0.57
CA LEU A 6 -11.43 4.84 1.54
C LEU A 6 -11.23 5.69 2.79
N ILE A 7 -11.60 5.15 3.94
CA ILE A 7 -11.32 5.73 5.25
C ILE A 7 -10.00 5.14 5.74
N TRP A 8 -9.06 5.97 6.14
CA TRP A 8 -7.72 5.55 6.53
C TRP A 8 -7.44 5.86 7.99
N ASP A 9 -6.69 4.98 8.63
CA ASP A 9 -5.90 5.38 9.79
C ASP A 9 -4.85 6.45 9.37
N GLU A 10 -4.62 7.44 10.22
CA GLU A 10 -3.80 8.62 9.89
C GLU A 10 -2.35 8.23 9.56
N ASP A 11 -1.75 7.36 10.39
CA ASP A 11 -0.39 6.89 10.20
C ASP A 11 -0.29 6.00 8.96
N THR A 12 -1.29 5.16 8.74
CA THR A 12 -1.38 4.32 7.53
C THR A 12 -1.44 5.18 6.26
N LYS A 13 -2.25 6.24 6.23
CA LYS A 13 -2.33 7.14 5.06
C LYS A 13 -1.01 7.86 4.81
N LYS A 14 -0.36 8.32 5.87
CA LYS A 14 0.95 8.96 5.80
C LYS A 14 2.00 8.01 5.24
N ASN A 15 2.00 6.75 5.69
CA ASN A 15 2.90 5.72 5.19
C ASN A 15 2.67 5.42 3.70
N PHE A 16 1.41 5.34 3.27
CA PHE A 16 1.07 5.22 1.85
C PHE A 16 1.68 6.37 1.03
N ASP A 17 1.45 7.62 1.46
CA ASP A 17 1.96 8.79 0.75
C ASP A 17 3.49 8.79 0.67
N GLN A 18 4.17 8.42 1.76
CA GLN A 18 5.63 8.30 1.80
C GLN A 18 6.16 7.21 0.86
N MET A 19 5.48 6.06 0.77
CA MET A 19 5.85 5.00 -0.17
C MET A 19 5.69 5.47 -1.62
N ILE A 20 4.58 6.13 -1.96
CA ILE A 20 4.34 6.66 -3.31
C ILE A 20 5.33 7.77 -3.67
N GLU A 21 5.73 8.60 -2.70
CA GLU A 21 6.67 9.70 -2.94
C GLU A 21 8.06 9.21 -3.40
N LYS A 22 8.44 7.99 -3.03
CA LYS A 22 9.70 7.35 -3.45
C LYS A 22 9.66 6.80 -4.88
N VAL A 23 8.46 6.66 -5.46
CA VAL A 23 8.31 6.23 -6.86
C VAL A 23 8.76 7.36 -7.80
N PRO A 24 9.54 7.07 -8.87
CA PRO A 24 9.94 8.09 -9.82
C PRO A 24 8.76 8.79 -10.51
N GLY A 25 8.85 10.12 -10.64
CA GLY A 25 7.76 11.04 -11.02
C GLY A 25 6.71 10.50 -12.02
N PRO A 26 7.08 10.11 -13.25
CA PRO A 26 6.10 9.68 -14.26
C PRO A 26 5.29 8.43 -13.87
N MET A 27 5.79 7.63 -12.94
CA MET A 27 5.15 6.38 -12.50
C MET A 27 4.31 6.56 -11.23
N LYS A 28 4.43 7.69 -10.51
CA LYS A 28 3.75 7.90 -9.22
C LYS A 28 2.24 7.67 -9.30
N GLY A 29 1.57 8.34 -10.24
CA GLY A 29 0.11 8.22 -10.39
C GLY A 29 -0.34 6.83 -10.82
N PHE A 30 0.48 6.13 -11.62
CA PHE A 30 0.18 4.75 -12.01
C PHE A 30 0.36 3.77 -10.84
N ALA A 31 1.44 3.92 -10.07
CA ALA A 31 1.71 3.12 -8.89
C ALA A 31 0.63 3.33 -7.82
N SER A 32 0.30 4.59 -7.51
CA SER A 32 -0.73 4.91 -6.52
C SER A 32 -2.09 4.36 -6.95
N GLY A 33 -2.49 4.54 -8.20
CA GLY A 33 -3.75 4.01 -8.72
C GLY A 33 -3.84 2.49 -8.65
N LYS A 34 -2.73 1.77 -8.92
CA LYS A 34 -2.69 0.31 -8.79
C LYS A 34 -2.84 -0.16 -7.35
N VAL A 35 -2.08 0.44 -6.43
CA VAL A 35 -2.12 0.07 -5.00
C VAL A 35 -3.50 0.38 -4.42
N LEU A 36 -4.05 1.57 -4.67
CA LEU A 36 -5.39 1.95 -4.24
C LEU A 36 -6.47 1.03 -4.83
N GLY A 37 -6.31 0.61 -6.08
CA GLY A 37 -7.13 -0.43 -6.73
C GLY A 37 -7.22 -1.69 -5.89
N VAL A 38 -6.07 -2.24 -5.51
CA VAL A 38 -6.01 -3.47 -4.71
C VAL A 38 -6.59 -3.27 -3.32
N ILE A 39 -6.25 -2.15 -2.66
CA ILE A 39 -6.73 -1.85 -1.31
C ILE A 39 -8.26 -1.71 -1.30
N ALA A 40 -8.83 -0.98 -2.26
CA ALA A 40 -10.28 -0.82 -2.36
C ALA A 40 -11.01 -2.16 -2.56
N THR A 41 -10.47 -3.04 -3.42
CA THR A 41 -11.02 -4.40 -3.56
C THR A 41 -10.95 -5.18 -2.26
N ALA A 42 -9.82 -5.15 -1.55
CA ALA A 42 -9.66 -5.88 -0.29
C ALA A 42 -10.62 -5.37 0.81
N VAL A 43 -10.75 -4.05 0.95
CA VAL A 43 -11.68 -3.40 1.90
C VAL A 43 -13.13 -3.79 1.62
N GLU A 44 -13.54 -3.80 0.35
CA GLU A 44 -14.89 -4.20 -0.05
C GLU A 44 -15.13 -5.71 0.19
N GLU A 45 -14.19 -6.57 -0.17
CA GLU A 45 -14.30 -8.02 -0.01
C GLU A 45 -14.31 -8.46 1.46
N GLU A 46 -13.52 -7.80 2.31
CA GLU A 46 -13.42 -8.08 3.74
C GLU A 46 -14.42 -7.27 4.59
N ASN A 47 -15.25 -6.44 3.95
CA ASN A 47 -16.23 -5.55 4.58
C ASN A 47 -15.61 -4.72 5.73
N LEU A 48 -14.48 -4.08 5.42
CA LEU A 48 -13.72 -3.23 6.35
C LEU A 48 -14.21 -1.79 6.27
N ASP A 49 -14.31 -1.13 7.42
CA ASP A 49 -14.65 0.30 7.51
C ASP A 49 -13.41 1.21 7.49
N LEU A 50 -12.21 0.64 7.67
CA LEU A 50 -10.95 1.37 7.86
C LEU A 50 -9.78 0.64 7.22
N VAL A 51 -8.97 1.36 6.46
CA VAL A 51 -7.70 0.88 5.91
C VAL A 51 -6.62 0.99 6.99
N GLY A 52 -6.06 -0.15 7.40
CA GLY A 52 -4.93 -0.24 8.31
C GLY A 52 -3.62 -0.64 7.63
N GLU A 53 -2.58 -0.81 8.45
CA GLU A 53 -1.22 -1.16 7.97
C GLU A 53 -1.19 -2.49 7.19
N LYS A 54 -2.03 -3.47 7.57
CA LYS A 54 -2.12 -4.75 6.86
C LYS A 54 -2.57 -4.55 5.41
N GLU A 55 -3.66 -3.82 5.19
CA GLU A 55 -4.22 -3.60 3.84
C GLU A 55 -3.25 -2.79 2.99
N LEU A 56 -2.55 -1.83 3.60
CA LEU A 56 -1.46 -1.10 2.96
C LEU A 56 -0.37 -2.05 2.45
N VAL A 57 0.15 -2.91 3.34
CA VAL A 57 1.23 -3.85 3.01
C VAL A 57 0.76 -4.83 1.93
N ASP A 58 -0.39 -5.47 2.12
CA ASP A 58 -0.96 -6.40 1.15
C ASP A 58 -1.17 -5.74 -0.21
N GLY A 59 -1.68 -4.51 -0.22
CA GLY A 59 -1.92 -3.71 -1.41
C GLY A 59 -0.64 -3.47 -2.21
N PHE A 60 0.44 -3.06 -1.55
CA PHE A 60 1.74 -2.88 -2.19
C PHE A 60 2.34 -4.18 -2.72
N PHE A 61 2.30 -5.27 -1.95
CA PHE A 61 2.85 -6.56 -2.39
C PHE A 61 2.10 -7.12 -3.61
N LYS A 62 0.77 -7.01 -3.63
CA LYS A 62 -0.07 -7.45 -4.76
C LYS A 62 0.07 -6.55 -5.99
N ALA A 63 0.20 -5.23 -5.81
CA ALA A 63 0.30 -4.28 -6.92
C ALA A 63 1.71 -4.20 -7.53
N THR A 64 2.75 -4.49 -6.74
CA THR A 64 4.15 -4.38 -7.14
C THR A 64 4.63 -5.66 -7.81
N PRO A 65 5.23 -5.61 -9.01
CA PRO A 65 5.80 -6.80 -9.63
C PRO A 65 6.96 -7.37 -8.78
N PHE A 66 7.10 -8.70 -8.77
CA PHE A 66 8.09 -9.40 -7.93
C PHE A 66 9.52 -8.85 -8.02
N GLY A 67 9.97 -8.48 -9.22
CA GLY A 67 11.31 -7.88 -9.42
C GLY A 67 11.56 -6.56 -8.69
N PHE A 68 10.50 -5.89 -8.20
CA PHE A 68 10.55 -4.65 -7.45
C PHE A 68 10.23 -4.82 -5.96
N HIS A 69 9.99 -6.06 -5.49
CA HIS A 69 9.74 -6.31 -4.07
C HIS A 69 10.96 -5.99 -3.20
N GLY A 70 12.19 -6.18 -3.69
CA GLY A 70 13.41 -5.85 -2.94
C GLY A 70 13.46 -4.37 -2.52
N PRO A 71 13.44 -3.42 -3.47
CA PRO A 71 13.37 -1.99 -3.16
C PRO A 71 12.16 -1.62 -2.29
N MET A 72 10.97 -2.16 -2.60
CA MET A 72 9.75 -1.90 -1.83
C MET A 72 9.87 -2.35 -0.37
N LYS A 73 10.47 -3.51 -0.09
CA LYS A 73 10.74 -3.98 1.27
C LYS A 73 11.68 -3.05 2.02
N GLY A 74 12.76 -2.62 1.37
CA GLY A 74 13.67 -1.62 1.95
C GLY A 74 12.96 -0.30 2.26
N ASP A 75 11.96 0.07 1.45
CA ASP A 75 11.13 1.23 1.74
C ASP A 75 10.24 1.04 2.96
N PHE A 76 9.60 -0.13 3.12
CA PHE A 76 8.86 -0.46 4.33
C PHE A 76 9.73 -0.46 5.59
N GLU A 77 10.91 -1.08 5.53
CA GLU A 77 11.87 -1.10 6.63
C GLU A 77 12.28 0.32 7.05
N SER A 78 12.52 1.21 6.08
CA SER A 78 12.87 2.61 6.37
C SER A 78 11.74 3.41 7.03
N LEU A 79 10.50 2.95 6.89
CA LEU A 79 9.31 3.53 7.52
C LEU A 79 8.95 2.83 8.84
N GLY A 80 9.69 1.79 9.24
CA GLY A 80 9.41 1.00 10.43
C GLY A 80 8.21 0.06 10.30
N ILE A 81 7.78 -0.25 9.07
CA ILE A 81 6.66 -1.15 8.80
C ILE A 81 7.16 -2.59 8.78
N ASP A 82 6.67 -3.41 9.71
CA ASP A 82 6.98 -4.84 9.73
C ASP A 82 6.05 -5.58 8.78
N TYR A 83 6.46 -5.69 7.51
CA TYR A 83 5.69 -6.43 6.51
C TYR A 83 5.68 -7.95 6.71
N VAL A 84 6.61 -8.48 7.52
CA VAL A 84 6.75 -9.92 7.79
C VAL A 84 5.62 -10.39 8.70
N GLN A 85 5.16 -9.55 9.63
CA GLN A 85 4.02 -9.85 10.50
C GLN A 85 2.73 -10.16 9.70
N TYR A 86 2.64 -9.66 8.46
CA TYR A 86 1.52 -9.88 7.54
C TYR A 86 1.75 -11.03 6.54
N GLY A 87 2.83 -11.79 6.69
CA GLY A 87 3.10 -13.00 5.91
C GLY A 87 3.88 -12.79 4.61
N HIS A 88 4.49 -11.62 4.40
CA HIS A 88 5.33 -11.35 3.24
C HIS A 88 6.82 -11.55 3.57
N SER A 89 7.54 -12.32 2.75
CA SER A 89 8.98 -12.63 2.94
C SER A 89 9.80 -12.37 1.70
#